data_AF-A0A3G9DG85-F1
#
_entry.id   AF-A0A3G9DG85-F1
#
_cell.length_a   1.000
_cell.length_b   1.000
_cell.length_c   1.000
_cell.angle_alpha   90.00
_cell.angle_beta   90.00
_cell.angle_gamma   90.00
#
_symmetry.space_group_name_H-M   'P 1'
#
loop_
_entity.id
_entity.type
_entity.pdbx_description
1 polymer ?
#
loop_
_entity_poly.entity_id
_entity_poly.type
_entity_poly.pdbx_seq_one_letter_code
_entity_poly.pdbx_strand_id
1 'polypeptide(L)' 'QVSVDVIDTDTTESLTKRVLLEEHKLFPKVIHWFTQGRLKLEKNHVTLDGKVL' A
#
# COMPACT_ATOMS: atom_id res chain seq x y z
N GLN A 1 -0.11 0.00 -4.13
CA GLN A 1 1.24 -0.57 -4.20
C GLN A 1 2.25 0.57 -4.19
N VAL A 2 3.40 0.39 -3.56
CA VAL A 2 4.52 1.34 -3.61
C VAL A 2 5.76 0.54 -4.00
N SER A 3 6.50 1.04 -4.98
CA SER A 3 7.77 0.45 -5.39
C SER A 3 8.88 1.03 -4.52
N VAL A 4 9.77 0.17 -4.04
CA VAL A 4 10.97 0.56 -3.28
C VAL A 4 12.19 0.14 -4.09
N ASP A 5 13.08 1.09 -4.36
CA ASP A 5 14.30 0.81 -5.12
C ASP A 5 15.30 0.02 -4.27
N VAL A 6 15.85 -1.04 -4.87
CA VAL A 6 16.96 -1.80 -4.29
C VAL A 6 18.26 -1.14 -4.71
N ILE A 7 19.10 -0.81 -3.75
CA ILE A 7 20.40 -0.18 -3.90
C ILE A 7 21.46 -1.27 -3.68
N ASP A 8 22.57 -1.23 -4.40
CA ASP A 8 23.62 -2.28 -4.34
C ASP A 8 24.22 -2.49 -2.94
N THR A 9 24.10 -1.50 -2.05
CA THR A 9 24.58 -1.57 -0.66
C THR A 9 23.51 -2.04 0.33
N ASP A 10 22.33 -2.43 -0.14
CA ASP A 10 21.27 -2.90 0.74
C ASP A 10 21.56 -4.26 1.34
N THR A 11 21.35 -4.35 2.65
CA THR A 11 21.12 -5.61 3.33
C THR A 11 19.63 -5.89 3.39
N THR A 12 19.26 -7.15 3.63
CA THR A 12 17.86 -7.55 3.87
C THR A 12 17.19 -6.66 4.92
N GLU A 13 17.91 -6.30 5.99
CA GLU A 13 17.40 -5.41 7.05
C GLU A 13 17.16 -3.98 6.57
N SER A 14 18.10 -3.40 5.81
CA SER A 14 17.97 -2.05 5.23
C SER A 14 16.78 -1.96 4.28
N LEU A 15 16.66 -2.95 3.39
CA LEU A 15 15.56 -3.02 2.44
C LEU A 15 14.21 -3.21 3.16
N THR A 16 14.15 -4.14 4.12
CA THR A 16 12.93 -4.39 4.91
C THR A 16 12.50 -3.14 5.66
N LYS A 17 13.44 -2.38 6.24
CA LYS A 17 13.12 -1.13 6.93
C LYS A 17 12.52 -0.09 6.00
N ARG A 18 13.00 0.03 4.75
CA ARG A 18 12.41 0.96 3.77
C ARG A 18 11.04 0.52 3.29
N VAL A 19 10.85 -0.78 3.02
CA VAL A 19 9.52 -1.33 2.70
C VAL A 19 8.54 -1.05 3.84
N LEU A 20 8.93 -1.35 5.09
CA LEU A 20 8.11 -1.14 6.27
C LEU A 20 7.72 0.34 6.45
N LEU A 21 8.64 1.28 6.17
CA LEU A 21 8.32 2.71 6.21
C LEU A 21 7.26 3.10 5.18
N GLU A 22 7.29 2.52 3.98
CA GLU A 22 6.27 2.76 2.96
C GLU A 22 4.94 2.07 3.33
N GLU A 23 4.98 0.89 3.92
CA GLU A 23 3.78 0.21 4.45
C GLU A 23 3.11 1.03 5.54
N HIS A 24 3.86 1.58 6.49
CA HIS A 24 3.32 2.44 7.55
C HIS A 24 2.64 3.70 7.00
N LYS A 25 3.03 4.19 5.82
CA LYS A 25 2.36 5.33 5.16
C LYS A 25 1.12 4.88 4.39
N LEU A 26 1.19 3.75 3.70
CA LEU A 26 0.11 3.29 2.81
C LEU A 26 -1.03 2.64 3.59
N PHE A 27 -0.71 1.78 4.56
CA PHE A 27 -1.69 0.97 5.29
C PHE A 27 -2.75 1.83 5.99
N PRO A 28 -2.39 2.88 6.75
CA PRO A 28 -3.40 3.74 7.38
C PRO A 28 -4.26 4.49 6.37
N LYS A 29 -3.73 4.86 5.20
CA LYS A 29 -4.50 5.51 4.13
C LYS A 29 -5.53 4.56 3.52
N VAL A 30 -5.13 3.32 3.25
CA VAL A 30 -6.03 2.28 2.74
C VAL A 30 -7.15 1.99 3.74
N ILE A 31 -6.79 1.85 5.03
CA ILE A 31 -7.78 1.69 6.10
C ILE A 31 -8.70 2.90 6.17
N HIS A 32 -8.18 4.13 6.05
CA HIS A 32 -9.00 5.33 6.04
C HIS A 32 -10.00 5.36 4.88
N TRP A 33 -9.59 4.98 3.67
CA TRP A 33 -10.52 4.85 2.54
C TRP A 33 -11.56 3.76 2.77
N PHE A 34 -11.19 2.67 3.43
CA PHE A 34 -12.11 1.60 3.79
C PHE A 34 -13.14 2.06 4.84
N THR A 35 -12.71 2.74 5.91
CA THR A 35 -13.64 3.25 6.94
C THR A 35 -14.56 4.35 6.42
N GLN A 36 -14.14 5.10 5.40
CA GLN A 36 -14.98 6.05 4.68
C GLN A 36 -15.93 5.41 3.66
N GLY A 37 -15.86 4.09 3.45
CA GLY A 37 -16.64 3.38 2.43
C GLY A 37 -16.25 3.71 0.99
N ARG A 38 -15.10 4.39 0.80
CA ARG A 38 -14.54 4.78 -0.51
C ARG A 38 -13.89 3.60 -1.20
N LEU A 39 -13.20 2.76 -0.43
CA LEU A 39 -12.60 1.51 -0.90
C LEU A 39 -13.59 0.36 -0.68
N LYS A 40 -14.00 -0.29 -1.78
CA LYS A 40 -14.90 -1.44 -1.76
C LYS A 40 -14.32 -2.60 -2.54
N LEU A 41 -14.66 -3.81 -2.14
CA LEU A 41 -14.35 -5.03 -2.88
C LEU A 41 -15.68 -5.58 -3.41
N GLU A 42 -15.91 -5.48 -4.71
CA GLU A 42 -17.11 -5.98 -5.37
C GLU A 42 -16.74 -7.01 -6.43
N LYS A 43 -17.30 -8.22 -6.33
CA LYS A 43 -17.09 -9.30 -7.33
C LYS A 43 -15.62 -9.56 -7.66
N ASN A 44 -14.75 -9.56 -6.64
CA ASN A 44 -13.31 -9.75 -6.78
C ASN A 44 -12.54 -8.57 -7.43
N HIS A 45 -13.21 -7.44 -7.65
CA HIS A 45 -12.60 -6.19 -8.09
C HIS A 45 -12.56 -5.18 -6.95
N VAL A 46 -11.41 -4.55 -6.76
CA VAL A 46 -11.27 -3.45 -5.80
C VAL A 46 -11.67 -2.16 -6.50
N THR A 47 -12.58 -1.39 -5.90
CA THR A 47 -12.98 -0.08 -6.39
C THR A 47 -12.66 0.98 -5.34
N LEU A 48 -11.99 2.06 -5.75
CA LEU A 48 -11.76 3.24 -4.93
C LEU A 48 -12.53 4.41 -5.54
N ASP A 49 -13.48 4.98 -4.80
CA ASP A 49 -14.35 6.08 -5.26
C ASP A 49 -15.07 5.79 -6.59
N GLY A 50 -15.47 4.54 -6.79
CA GLY A 50 -16.12 4.09 -8.03
C GLY A 50 -15.16 3.81 -9.20
N LYS A 51 -13.84 3.95 -9.01
CA LYS A 51 -12.83 3.56 -9.98
C LYS A 51 -12.25 2.18 -9.65
N VAL A 52 -12.30 1.25 -10.59
CA VAL A 52 -11.67 -0.07 -10.46
C VAL A 52 -10.15 0.10 -10.42
N LEU A 53 -9.50 -0.50 -9.42
CA LEU A 53 -8.04 -0.55 -9.23
C LEU A 53 -7.42 -1.77 -9.90
#